data_AF-A0A1A9WPM9-F1
#
_entry.id   AF-A0A1A9WPM9-F1
#
_cell.length_a   1.000
_cell.length_b   1.000
_cell.length_c   1.000
_cell.angle_alpha   90.00
_cell.angle_beta   90.00
_cell.angle_gamma   90.00
#
_symmetry.space_group_name_H-M   'P 1'
#
loop_
_entity.id
_entity.type
_entity.pdbx_description
1 polymer ?
#
loop_
_entity_poly.entity_id
_entity_poly.type
_entity_poly.pdbx_seq_one_letter_code
_entity_poly.pdbx_strand_id
1 'polypeptide(L)'
;MEKGYTRHCISDSNDSGIVVELGTICLINHVKILLWDRDNRAYSYFIEVSANQIQWDRIIDYSQYHCRSWQFLYFQARPVRYIKLVGTHNTVNKVGGDLKNVFHVVSLEALHLMNIPRVVEGIVTPTGNVATIEMGAIVVDGVSRTRNALLNGNYVDYDWDSGYTCHQLGSGEILVRLGIEIYAFLHSGIKYDIFLKFSAQPYYVGSMRLLLWDCDDRTYSFYIETSTNQKDWTMVIDKRDEQARSWQNFTFTARPVVFIRIVGTRNTANEIFHCVHLECPSEDPNFLLIENEKQRIAEDKKQLKSNDNEPGTSSETGGNKSSEEREESTVEEDILVQFENNSLDESN
;
A
#
# COMPACT_ATOMS: atom_id res chain seq x y z
N MET A 1 22.23 -9.10 28.71
CA MET A 1 22.69 -8.03 27.80
C MET A 1 22.09 -8.31 26.43
N GLU A 2 21.09 -7.53 26.03
CA GLU A 2 20.55 -7.57 24.68
C GLU A 2 21.63 -7.01 23.73
N LYS A 3 22.20 -7.87 22.88
CA LYS A 3 23.26 -7.50 21.93
C LYS A 3 22.64 -7.31 20.53
N GLY A 4 23.23 -6.43 19.72
CA GLY A 4 22.97 -6.38 18.27
C GLY A 4 21.94 -5.35 17.78
N TYR A 5 21.71 -4.26 18.51
CA TYR A 5 20.94 -3.12 18.01
C TYR A 5 21.46 -1.80 18.59
N THR A 6 21.15 -0.70 17.91
CA THR A 6 21.26 0.67 18.41
C THR A 6 19.86 1.18 18.78
N ARG A 7 19.76 2.00 19.82
CA ARG A 7 18.48 2.53 20.28
C ARG A 7 18.55 3.98 20.75
N HIS A 8 17.41 4.66 20.72
CA HIS A 8 17.20 5.89 21.48
C HIS A 8 15.83 5.88 22.17
N CYS A 9 15.70 6.67 23.23
CA CYS A 9 14.41 6.91 23.85
C CYS A 9 13.58 7.83 22.95
N ILE A 10 12.33 7.47 22.73
CA ILE A 10 11.32 8.28 22.06
C ILE A 10 10.81 9.28 23.09
N SER A 11 10.96 10.57 22.79
CA SER A 11 10.55 11.70 23.63
C SER A 11 9.65 12.63 22.84
N ASP A 12 8.78 13.36 23.54
CA ASP A 12 7.81 14.26 22.89
C ASP A 12 8.45 15.40 22.09
N SER A 13 9.68 15.80 22.45
CA SER A 13 10.38 16.88 21.76
C SER A 13 11.01 16.47 20.43
N ASN A 14 11.15 15.17 20.14
CA ASN A 14 11.82 14.63 18.94
C ASN A 14 13.22 15.22 18.64
N ASP A 15 13.87 15.88 19.61
CA ASP A 15 15.18 16.51 19.44
C ASP A 15 16.34 15.50 19.49
N SER A 16 16.06 14.27 19.92
CA SER A 16 17.05 13.20 20.07
C SER A 16 16.78 12.06 19.10
N GLY A 17 17.85 11.47 18.57
CA GLY A 17 17.78 10.36 17.62
C GLY A 17 19.10 9.61 17.50
N ILE A 18 19.09 8.53 16.74
CA ILE A 18 20.31 7.80 16.38
C ILE A 18 20.98 8.55 15.23
N VAL A 19 22.17 9.10 15.45
CA VAL A 19 22.95 9.79 14.42
C VAL A 19 24.08 8.88 13.94
N VAL A 20 24.14 8.66 12.63
CA VAL A 20 25.21 7.94 11.94
C VAL A 20 26.02 8.97 11.15
N GLU A 21 27.32 9.06 11.43
CA GLU A 21 28.28 9.85 10.65
C GLU A 21 28.96 8.96 9.60
N LEU A 22 28.89 9.36 8.34
CA LEU A 22 29.65 8.80 7.23
C LEU A 22 31.08 9.34 7.25
N GLY A 23 32.04 8.52 6.82
CA GLY A 23 33.46 8.92 6.81
C GLY A 23 33.78 10.08 5.85
N THR A 24 32.89 10.36 4.88
CA THR A 24 32.95 11.49 3.96
C THR A 24 31.54 11.89 3.53
N ILE A 25 31.40 13.02 2.84
CA ILE A 25 30.15 13.39 2.20
C ILE A 25 29.93 12.47 0.99
N CYS A 26 28.82 11.74 0.98
CA CYS A 26 28.42 10.83 -0.09
C CYS A 26 27.10 11.30 -0.71
N LEU A 27 26.97 11.17 -2.03
CA LEU A 27 25.68 11.34 -2.71
C LEU A 27 24.85 10.06 -2.50
N ILE A 28 23.75 10.14 -1.75
CA ILE A 28 22.88 8.97 -1.47
C ILE A 28 21.43 9.26 -1.84
N ASN A 29 20.69 8.22 -2.21
CA ASN A 29 19.26 8.29 -2.54
C ASN A 29 18.46 7.07 -2.03
N HIS A 30 19.12 6.15 -1.33
CA HIS A 30 18.51 4.95 -0.79
C HIS A 30 19.05 4.65 0.60
N VAL A 31 18.15 4.40 1.54
CA VAL A 31 18.49 3.93 2.89
C VAL A 31 17.69 2.66 3.17
N LYS A 32 18.36 1.63 3.69
CA LYS A 32 17.73 0.43 4.23
C LYS A 32 17.93 0.43 5.73
N ILE A 33 16.87 0.18 6.49
CA ILE A 33 16.97 -0.05 7.92
C ILE A 33 16.29 -1.35 8.30
N LEU A 34 16.90 -2.11 9.20
CA LEU A 34 16.27 -3.25 9.86
C LEU A 34 15.79 -2.80 11.22
N LEU A 35 14.47 -2.67 11.39
CA LEU A 35 13.85 -2.45 12.69
C LEU A 35 13.83 -3.76 13.49
N TRP A 36 13.72 -3.66 14.81
CA TRP A 36 13.58 -4.85 15.65
C TRP A 36 12.34 -5.67 15.25
N ASP A 37 12.56 -6.95 14.92
CA ASP A 37 11.54 -7.83 14.36
C ASP A 37 11.51 -9.22 15.01
N ARG A 38 11.99 -9.33 16.25
CA ARG A 38 11.92 -10.57 17.04
C ARG A 38 10.58 -10.77 17.77
N ASP A 39 9.72 -9.77 17.77
CA ASP A 39 8.33 -9.85 18.25
C ASP A 39 7.40 -9.00 17.37
N ASN A 40 6.14 -8.87 17.75
CA ASN A 40 5.10 -8.19 16.95
C ASN A 40 5.12 -6.66 17.06
N ARG A 41 6.14 -6.05 17.69
CA ARG A 41 6.22 -4.60 17.76
C ARG A 41 6.37 -3.96 16.39
N ALA A 42 5.85 -2.75 16.29
CA ALA A 42 6.01 -1.87 15.15
C ALA A 42 6.47 -0.49 15.64
N TYR A 43 7.09 0.26 14.75
CA TYR A 43 7.64 1.57 15.02
C TYR A 43 7.12 2.60 14.03
N SER A 44 6.89 3.81 14.52
CA SER A 44 6.79 5.00 13.68
C SER A 44 8.08 5.82 13.82
N TYR A 45 8.53 6.43 12.74
CA TYR A 45 9.81 7.14 12.70
C TYR A 45 9.91 8.13 11.53
N PHE A 46 10.84 9.06 11.60
CA PHE A 46 11.28 9.84 10.46
C PHE A 46 12.80 9.78 10.32
N ILE A 47 13.29 10.10 9.12
CA ILE A 47 14.73 10.16 8.82
C ILE A 47 15.07 11.55 8.30
N GLU A 48 16.09 12.13 8.90
CA GLU A 48 16.71 13.36 8.44
C GLU A 48 18.15 13.10 8.00
N VAL A 49 18.61 13.89 7.05
CA VAL A 49 20.02 13.87 6.62
C VAL A 49 20.62 15.26 6.64
N SER A 50 21.93 15.32 6.80
CA SER A 50 22.69 16.58 6.82
C SER A 50 24.09 16.39 6.25
N ALA A 51 24.65 17.44 5.67
CA ALA A 51 26.07 17.52 5.33
C ALA A 51 26.93 18.08 6.48
N ASN A 52 26.34 18.82 7.43
CA ASN A 52 27.06 19.68 8.38
C ASN A 52 26.52 19.68 9.82
N GLN A 53 25.49 18.89 10.14
CA GLN A 53 24.77 18.84 11.43
C GLN A 53 24.00 20.10 11.83
N ILE A 54 23.98 21.14 10.98
CA ILE A 54 23.25 22.39 11.23
C ILE A 54 21.92 22.36 10.49
N GLN A 55 21.97 22.14 9.18
CA GLN A 55 20.78 22.01 8.35
C GLN A 55 20.42 20.53 8.19
N TRP A 56 19.19 20.19 8.55
CA TRP A 56 18.66 18.83 8.45
C TRP A 56 17.48 18.81 7.49
N ASP A 57 17.54 17.92 6.51
CA ASP A 57 16.44 17.71 5.59
C ASP A 57 15.73 16.41 5.94
N ARG A 58 14.42 16.48 6.16
CA ARG A 58 13.57 15.30 6.33
C ARG A 58 13.39 14.61 4.98
N ILE A 59 13.94 13.40 4.85
CA ILE A 59 13.88 12.61 3.61
C ILE A 59 12.79 11.55 3.64
N ILE A 60 12.40 11.10 4.83
CA ILE A 60 11.34 10.11 5.05
C ILE A 60 10.56 10.56 6.28
N ASP A 61 9.24 10.59 6.19
CA ASP A 61 8.35 10.90 7.32
C ASP A 61 7.30 9.81 7.50
N TYR A 62 7.66 8.78 8.26
CA TYR A 62 6.75 7.70 8.67
C TYR A 62 6.35 7.86 10.13
N SER A 63 6.27 9.11 10.62
CA SER A 63 6.01 9.43 12.04
C SER A 63 4.66 8.91 12.54
N GLN A 64 3.75 8.55 11.63
CA GLN A 64 2.43 8.04 11.94
C GLN A 64 2.21 6.61 11.44
N TYR A 65 3.22 5.92 10.90
CA TYR A 65 3.03 4.61 10.25
C TYR A 65 3.60 3.48 11.11
N HIS A 66 2.93 2.34 11.17
CA HIS A 66 3.42 1.18 11.92
C HIS A 66 4.29 0.29 11.03
N CYS A 67 5.60 0.52 11.10
CA CYS A 67 6.61 -0.15 10.31
C CYS A 67 7.32 -1.26 11.10
N ARG A 68 7.78 -2.32 10.42
CA ARG A 68 8.43 -3.47 11.07
C ARG A 68 9.46 -4.12 10.16
N SER A 69 10.53 -4.70 10.75
CA SER A 69 11.59 -5.40 10.02
C SER A 69 12.30 -4.50 9.01
N TRP A 70 12.71 -5.05 7.86
CA TRP A 70 13.37 -4.29 6.81
C TRP A 70 12.47 -3.24 6.20
N GLN A 71 13.03 -2.04 6.02
CA GLN A 71 12.40 -0.89 5.40
C GLN A 71 13.33 -0.42 4.28
N PHE A 72 12.79 -0.28 3.07
CA PHE A 72 13.53 0.18 1.90
C PHE A 72 13.02 1.56 1.52
N LEU A 73 13.87 2.57 1.71
CA LEU A 73 13.49 3.97 1.70
C LEU A 73 14.21 4.67 0.57
N TYR A 74 13.46 5.38 -0.28
CA TYR A 74 13.98 6.03 -1.48
C TYR A 74 13.62 7.51 -1.45
N PHE A 75 14.56 8.35 -1.87
CA PHE A 75 14.42 9.81 -1.85
C PHE A 75 15.28 10.43 -2.94
N GLN A 76 15.05 11.71 -3.24
CA GLN A 76 15.88 12.41 -4.22
C GLN A 76 17.34 12.47 -3.77
N ALA A 77 18.26 12.10 -4.69
CA ALA A 77 19.70 12.04 -4.43
C ALA A 77 20.23 13.36 -3.87
N ARG A 78 20.99 13.30 -2.78
CA ARG A 78 21.55 14.48 -2.12
C ARG A 78 22.87 14.20 -1.40
N PRO A 79 23.74 15.22 -1.20
CA PRO A 79 24.97 15.08 -0.45
C PRO A 79 24.68 14.88 1.04
N VAL A 80 25.17 13.79 1.63
CA VAL A 80 24.92 13.42 3.03
C VAL A 80 26.23 13.05 3.70
N ARG A 81 26.41 13.53 4.93
CA ARG A 81 27.44 13.06 5.86
C ARG A 81 26.83 12.49 7.14
N TYR A 82 25.66 12.97 7.53
CA TYR A 82 24.98 12.55 8.76
C TYR A 82 23.59 12.04 8.42
N ILE A 83 23.23 10.88 8.96
CA ILE A 83 21.89 10.30 8.87
C ILE A 83 21.34 10.23 10.29
N LYS A 84 20.21 10.87 10.56
CA LYS A 84 19.53 10.86 11.86
C LYS A 84 18.23 10.09 11.74
N LEU A 85 18.09 9.04 12.55
CA LEU A 85 16.87 8.26 12.69
C LEU A 85 16.17 8.67 13.99
N VAL A 86 14.91 9.08 13.89
CA VAL A 86 14.11 9.49 15.05
C VAL A 86 12.83 8.68 15.08
N GLY A 87 12.71 7.78 16.05
CA GLY A 87 11.46 7.11 16.36
C GLY A 87 10.49 8.03 17.08
N THR A 88 9.22 7.94 16.71
CA THR A 88 8.10 8.73 17.27
C THR A 88 7.09 7.84 17.98
N HIS A 89 7.06 6.54 17.69
CA HIS A 89 6.15 5.59 18.33
C HIS A 89 6.75 4.18 18.39
N ASN A 90 6.36 3.43 19.43
CA ASN A 90 6.61 2.00 19.58
C ASN A 90 5.33 1.36 20.14
N THR A 91 4.84 0.29 19.51
CA THR A 91 3.58 -0.37 19.91
C THR A 91 3.68 -1.25 21.16
N VAL A 92 4.88 -1.60 21.63
CA VAL A 92 5.11 -2.49 22.79
C VAL A 92 5.61 -1.71 24.02
N ASN A 93 4.93 -0.61 24.36
CA ASN A 93 5.22 0.15 25.57
C ASN A 93 4.42 -0.43 26.75
N LYS A 94 5.11 -1.14 27.66
CA LYS A 94 4.48 -1.66 28.88
C LYS A 94 4.14 -0.52 29.85
N VAL A 95 2.91 -0.56 30.38
CA VAL A 95 2.46 0.24 31.53
C VAL A 95 3.00 -0.42 32.81
N GLY A 96 3.73 0.33 33.63
CA GLY A 96 4.20 -0.14 34.93
C GLY A 96 5.64 0.22 35.25
N GLY A 97 5.86 1.47 35.65
CA GLY A 97 6.97 1.86 36.52
C GLY A 97 8.32 2.13 35.85
N ASP A 98 8.82 1.29 34.94
CA ASP A 98 10.16 1.49 34.36
C ASP A 98 10.38 0.81 32.99
N LEU A 99 11.03 1.55 32.09
CA LEU A 99 11.40 1.28 30.68
C LEU A 99 10.29 1.39 29.62
N LYS A 100 10.06 2.59 29.06
CA LYS A 100 10.86 3.36 28.09
C LYS A 100 10.33 3.10 26.66
N ASN A 101 9.58 4.08 26.16
CA ASN A 101 9.29 4.23 24.74
C ASN A 101 10.62 4.30 24.00
N VAL A 102 11.06 3.20 23.39
CA VAL A 102 12.41 3.08 22.79
C VAL A 102 12.28 2.66 21.33
N PHE A 103 12.97 3.38 20.45
CA PHE A 103 13.15 3.04 19.05
C PHE A 103 14.41 2.19 18.86
N HIS A 104 14.29 1.05 18.19
CA HIS A 104 15.38 0.08 18.01
C HIS A 104 15.69 -0.12 16.54
N VAL A 105 16.96 0.02 16.18
CA VAL A 105 17.50 -0.18 14.82
C VAL A 105 18.61 -1.21 14.88
N VAL A 106 18.45 -2.31 14.15
CA VAL A 106 19.36 -3.46 14.12
C VAL A 106 20.44 -3.29 13.06
N SER A 107 20.08 -2.77 11.88
CA SER A 107 20.99 -2.54 10.77
C SER A 107 20.60 -1.28 10.01
N LEU A 108 21.60 -0.61 9.42
CA LEU A 108 21.42 0.49 8.47
C LEU A 108 22.40 0.33 7.32
N GLU A 109 21.91 0.48 6.10
CA GLU A 109 22.71 0.61 4.88
C GLU A 109 22.28 1.89 4.14
N ALA A 110 23.23 2.63 3.59
CA ALA A 110 22.97 3.83 2.80
C ALA A 110 23.71 3.72 1.46
N LEU A 111 22.96 3.87 0.36
CA LEU A 111 23.45 3.60 -0.99
C LEU A 111 23.06 4.73 -1.96
N HIS A 112 23.79 4.75 -3.08
CA HIS A 112 23.37 5.44 -4.29
C HIS A 112 22.92 4.40 -5.32
N LEU A 113 21.68 4.49 -5.77
CA LEU A 113 21.10 3.65 -6.81
C LEU A 113 20.91 4.47 -8.09
N MET A 114 21.30 3.90 -9.22
CA MET A 114 21.07 4.52 -10.54
C MET A 114 19.59 4.55 -10.90
N ASN A 115 18.86 3.49 -10.54
CA ASN A 115 17.44 3.35 -10.78
C ASN A 115 16.73 3.18 -9.44
N ILE A 116 15.79 4.07 -9.14
CA ILE A 116 14.91 3.97 -7.97
C ILE A 116 13.47 3.72 -8.45
N PRO A 117 12.65 2.99 -7.66
CA PRO A 117 11.24 2.86 -7.98
C PRO A 117 10.55 4.22 -7.97
N ARG A 118 9.37 4.29 -8.61
CA ARG A 118 8.51 5.45 -8.50
C ARG A 118 8.13 5.64 -7.03
N VAL A 119 8.29 6.86 -6.53
CA VAL A 119 7.90 7.23 -5.17
C VAL A 119 7.02 8.47 -5.16
N VAL A 120 6.07 8.50 -4.23
CA VAL A 120 5.26 9.67 -3.88
C VAL A 120 5.48 9.92 -2.40
N GLU A 121 5.98 11.11 -2.05
CA GLU A 121 6.25 11.49 -0.65
C GLU A 121 7.14 10.49 0.12
N GLY A 122 8.13 9.90 -0.57
CA GLY A 122 9.05 8.91 -0.01
C GLY A 122 8.50 7.48 0.08
N ILE A 123 7.27 7.26 -0.37
CA ILE A 123 6.58 5.96 -0.35
C ILE A 123 6.58 5.35 -1.75
N VAL A 124 6.89 4.06 -1.85
CA VAL A 124 6.92 3.33 -3.13
C VAL A 124 5.52 3.23 -3.72
N THR A 125 5.39 3.64 -4.98
CA THR A 125 4.22 3.33 -5.82
C THR A 125 4.50 2.01 -6.55
N PRO A 126 3.90 0.89 -6.12
CA PRO A 126 4.18 -0.41 -6.72
C PRO A 126 3.63 -0.50 -8.15
N THR A 127 4.32 -1.27 -9.00
CA THR A 127 3.92 -1.53 -10.39
C THR A 127 3.22 -2.88 -10.58
N GLY A 128 3.12 -3.68 -9.52
CA GLY A 128 2.51 -5.01 -9.51
C GLY A 128 2.12 -5.39 -8.09
N ASN A 129 1.45 -6.53 -7.94
CA ASN A 129 0.82 -6.95 -6.69
C ASN A 129 1.83 -7.11 -5.55
N VAL A 130 1.65 -6.36 -4.47
CA VAL A 130 2.45 -6.44 -3.23
C VAL A 130 1.76 -7.21 -2.11
N ALA A 131 0.53 -7.67 -2.31
CA ALA A 131 -0.20 -8.54 -1.40
C ALA A 131 0.13 -10.03 -1.63
N THR A 132 1.42 -10.38 -1.57
CA THR A 132 1.90 -11.76 -1.78
C THR A 132 2.83 -12.23 -0.67
N ILE A 133 3.01 -13.54 -0.55
CA ILE A 133 3.93 -14.15 0.43
C ILE A 133 5.38 -13.75 0.13
N GLU A 134 5.74 -13.68 -1.15
CA GLU A 134 7.07 -13.32 -1.64
C GLU A 134 7.44 -11.89 -1.23
N MET A 135 6.45 -11.00 -1.29
CA MET A 135 6.54 -9.63 -0.78
C MET A 135 6.42 -9.56 0.74
N GLY A 136 6.30 -10.68 1.45
CA GLY A 136 6.25 -10.72 2.91
C GLY A 136 4.93 -10.20 3.50
N ALA A 137 3.88 -10.05 2.69
CA ALA A 137 2.55 -9.74 3.18
C ALA A 137 1.99 -10.90 4.00
N ILE A 138 1.12 -10.58 4.97
CA ILE A 138 0.48 -11.59 5.83
C ILE A 138 -0.99 -11.30 6.06
N VAL A 139 -1.76 -12.36 6.28
CA VAL A 139 -3.06 -12.29 6.94
C VAL A 139 -2.80 -12.26 8.45
N VAL A 140 -3.08 -11.11 9.08
CA VAL A 140 -2.98 -10.90 10.53
C VAL A 140 -4.19 -11.50 11.23
N ASP A 141 -5.38 -11.21 10.72
CA ASP A 141 -6.66 -11.75 11.22
C ASP A 141 -7.47 -12.33 10.06
N GLY A 142 -8.15 -13.44 10.32
CA GLY A 142 -8.86 -14.24 9.31
C GLY A 142 -8.60 -15.73 9.52
N VAL A 143 -9.56 -16.57 9.15
CA VAL A 143 -9.48 -18.02 9.30
C VAL A 143 -9.32 -18.66 7.93
N SER A 144 -8.38 -19.60 7.81
CA SER A 144 -8.20 -20.40 6.61
C SER A 144 -7.72 -21.79 6.98
N ARG A 145 -8.18 -22.82 6.26
CA ARG A 145 -7.62 -24.17 6.36
C ARG A 145 -6.34 -24.33 5.55
N THR A 146 -6.20 -23.56 4.47
CA THR A 146 -5.00 -23.51 3.64
C THR A 146 -4.08 -22.39 4.12
N ARG A 147 -2.82 -22.71 4.37
CA ARG A 147 -1.83 -21.72 4.79
C ARG A 147 -1.73 -20.61 3.73
N ASN A 148 -1.90 -19.36 4.17
CA ASN A 148 -1.80 -18.16 3.33
C ASN A 148 -2.73 -18.15 2.11
N ALA A 149 -3.89 -18.82 2.16
CA ALA A 149 -4.82 -18.96 1.03
C ALA A 149 -5.04 -17.65 0.24
N LEU A 150 -5.31 -16.56 0.96
CA LEU A 150 -5.59 -15.25 0.36
C LEU A 150 -4.43 -14.68 -0.47
N LEU A 151 -3.18 -15.03 -0.15
CA LEU A 151 -1.96 -14.36 -0.63
C LEU A 151 -0.99 -15.30 -1.36
N ASN A 152 -1.35 -16.58 -1.56
CA ASN A 152 -0.44 -17.59 -2.10
C ASN A 152 -0.43 -17.70 -3.63
N GLY A 153 -1.21 -16.85 -4.32
CA GLY A 153 -1.33 -16.86 -5.78
C GLY A 153 -2.17 -18.01 -6.37
N ASN A 154 -2.66 -18.94 -5.55
CA ASN A 154 -3.57 -19.99 -6.01
C ASN A 154 -5.02 -19.54 -5.81
N TYR A 155 -5.61 -19.05 -6.90
CA TYR A 155 -7.02 -18.69 -7.00
C TYR A 155 -7.78 -19.60 -7.98
N VAL A 156 -7.24 -20.80 -8.26
CA VAL A 156 -7.83 -21.79 -9.18
C VAL A 156 -8.31 -23.00 -8.39
N ASP A 157 -7.48 -23.50 -7.47
CA ASP A 157 -7.78 -24.71 -6.70
C ASP A 157 -8.39 -24.36 -5.33
N TYR A 158 -9.64 -23.91 -5.33
CA TYR A 158 -10.44 -23.70 -4.12
C TYR A 158 -11.76 -24.45 -4.19
N ASP A 159 -12.20 -24.94 -3.03
CA ASP A 159 -13.39 -25.76 -2.89
C ASP A 159 -14.04 -25.54 -1.51
N TRP A 160 -15.10 -26.30 -1.22
CA TRP A 160 -15.89 -26.10 0.00
C TRP A 160 -15.06 -26.27 1.28
N ASP A 161 -13.94 -26.98 1.19
CA ASP A 161 -13.08 -27.28 2.33
C ASP A 161 -11.87 -26.35 2.45
N SER A 162 -11.40 -25.74 1.37
CA SER A 162 -10.10 -25.08 1.33
C SER A 162 -9.93 -24.03 0.21
N GLY A 163 -8.84 -23.26 0.28
CA GLY A 163 -8.49 -22.30 -0.78
C GLY A 163 -9.08 -20.89 -0.61
N TYR A 164 -9.63 -20.56 0.56
CA TYR A 164 -10.11 -19.21 0.88
C TYR A 164 -9.78 -18.82 2.31
N THR A 165 -9.80 -17.52 2.58
CA THR A 165 -9.79 -16.95 3.93
C THR A 165 -11.16 -16.39 4.27
N CYS A 166 -11.61 -16.57 5.50
CA CYS A 166 -12.95 -16.20 5.93
C CYS A 166 -12.99 -15.56 7.32
N HIS A 167 -14.13 -14.95 7.62
CA HIS A 167 -14.50 -14.52 8.97
C HIS A 167 -16.01 -14.62 9.15
N GLN A 168 -16.46 -14.67 10.40
CA GLN A 168 -17.89 -14.63 10.71
C GLN A 168 -18.44 -13.20 10.56
N LEU A 169 -19.62 -13.08 9.96
CA LEU A 169 -20.31 -11.79 9.81
C LEU A 169 -20.65 -11.22 11.19
N GLY A 170 -20.43 -9.91 11.35
CA GLY A 170 -20.75 -9.17 12.59
C GLY A 170 -19.74 -9.32 13.75
N SER A 171 -18.74 -10.21 13.65
CA SER A 171 -17.77 -10.44 14.74
C SER A 171 -16.31 -10.55 14.31
N GLY A 172 -16.02 -10.56 13.01
CA GLY A 172 -14.65 -10.71 12.50
C GLY A 172 -14.34 -9.81 11.32
N GLU A 173 -13.11 -9.95 10.85
CA GLU A 173 -12.54 -9.26 9.69
C GLU A 173 -11.46 -10.13 9.04
N ILE A 174 -11.11 -9.81 7.80
CA ILE A 174 -9.86 -10.25 7.20
C ILE A 174 -8.92 -9.06 7.21
N LEU A 175 -7.86 -9.14 8.01
CA LEU A 175 -6.85 -8.10 8.13
C LEU A 175 -5.57 -8.54 7.44
N VAL A 176 -5.16 -7.82 6.41
CA VAL A 176 -3.90 -8.03 5.69
C VAL A 176 -2.92 -6.93 6.05
N ARG A 177 -1.66 -7.30 6.29
CA ARG A 177 -0.53 -6.37 6.42
C ARG A 177 0.41 -6.55 5.23
N LEU A 178 0.66 -5.46 4.52
CA LEU A 178 1.60 -5.43 3.41
C LEU A 178 3.04 -5.50 3.92
N GLY A 179 3.89 -6.20 3.18
CA GLY A 179 5.33 -6.32 3.45
C GLY A 179 6.15 -5.87 2.26
N ILE A 180 7.47 -6.04 2.33
CA ILE A 180 8.37 -5.87 1.19
C ILE A 180 9.16 -7.15 0.93
N GLU A 181 9.52 -7.39 -0.34
CA GLU A 181 10.36 -8.50 -0.77
C GLU A 181 11.68 -8.55 0.02
N ILE A 182 11.99 -9.70 0.63
CA ILE A 182 13.23 -9.90 1.40
C ILE A 182 14.23 -10.78 0.65
N TYR A 183 13.78 -11.57 -0.33
CA TYR A 183 14.57 -12.65 -0.93
C TYR A 183 15.70 -12.18 -1.87
N ALA A 184 15.66 -10.96 -2.39
CA ALA A 184 16.63 -10.48 -3.37
C ALA A 184 18.06 -10.21 -2.83
N PHE A 185 18.30 -10.21 -1.52
CA PHE A 185 19.57 -9.68 -0.96
C PHE A 185 20.45 -10.67 -0.18
N LEU A 186 20.06 -11.95 -0.06
CA LEU A 186 20.93 -12.96 0.55
C LEU A 186 21.86 -13.59 -0.49
N HIS A 187 22.91 -12.85 -0.87
CA HIS A 187 24.04 -13.31 -1.70
C HIS A 187 24.97 -14.32 -0.98
N SER A 188 24.44 -15.15 -0.08
CA SER A 188 25.28 -16.00 0.77
C SER A 188 24.79 -17.43 0.90
N GLY A 189 24.21 -18.03 -0.15
CA GLY A 189 24.19 -19.50 -0.35
C GLY A 189 23.53 -20.38 0.74
N ILE A 190 23.06 -19.82 1.84
CA ILE A 190 22.34 -20.51 2.91
C ILE A 190 20.87 -20.37 2.59
N LYS A 191 20.40 -21.23 1.68
CA LYS A 191 19.03 -21.69 1.71
C LYS A 191 18.86 -22.42 3.05
N TYR A 192 17.73 -22.26 3.72
CA TYR A 192 17.38 -22.90 5.00
C TYR A 192 17.92 -22.21 6.27
N ASP A 193 17.30 -21.09 6.64
CA ASP A 193 16.50 -20.94 7.88
C ASP A 193 16.04 -19.47 8.04
N ILE A 194 15.49 -18.90 6.96
CA ILE A 194 14.83 -17.59 7.01
C ILE A 194 13.46 -17.85 7.62
N PHE A 195 13.40 -17.77 8.95
CA PHE A 195 12.16 -17.44 9.65
C PHE A 195 11.57 -16.24 8.90
N LEU A 196 10.46 -16.46 8.18
CA LEU A 196 9.74 -15.46 7.39
C LEU A 196 9.67 -14.15 8.19
N LYS A 197 10.54 -13.20 7.86
CA LYS A 197 10.58 -11.91 8.55
C LYS A 197 9.45 -11.08 7.95
N PHE A 198 8.26 -11.17 8.52
CA PHE A 198 7.10 -10.42 8.04
C PHE A 198 7.34 -8.92 8.21
N SER A 199 7.54 -8.19 7.12
CA SER A 199 7.70 -6.74 7.17
C SER A 199 6.35 -6.04 7.36
N ALA A 200 6.42 -4.78 7.75
CA ALA A 200 5.33 -3.83 7.58
C ALA A 200 5.93 -2.62 6.89
N GLN A 201 5.61 -2.42 5.61
CA GLN A 201 6.11 -1.32 4.79
C GLN A 201 4.92 -0.61 4.12
N PRO A 202 4.88 0.73 4.12
CA PRO A 202 3.86 1.47 3.39
C PRO A 202 4.07 1.40 1.88
N TYR A 203 2.96 1.28 1.14
CA TYR A 203 2.90 1.47 -0.30
C TYR A 203 1.89 2.55 -0.66
N TYR A 204 2.15 3.28 -1.73
CA TYR A 204 1.25 4.29 -2.27
C TYR A 204 0.40 3.63 -3.35
N VAL A 205 -0.83 3.22 -2.99
CA VAL A 205 -1.72 2.40 -3.84
C VAL A 205 -3.05 3.10 -4.07
N GLY A 206 -3.64 2.91 -5.24
CA GLY A 206 -4.95 3.47 -5.63
C GLY A 206 -5.86 2.46 -6.32
N SER A 207 -5.48 1.19 -6.35
CA SER A 207 -6.32 0.12 -6.86
C SER A 207 -6.11 -1.15 -6.04
N MET A 208 -7.07 -2.06 -6.10
CA MET A 208 -6.94 -3.43 -5.61
C MET A 208 -8.01 -4.29 -6.29
N ARG A 209 -7.87 -5.62 -6.22
CA ARG A 209 -8.95 -6.52 -6.61
C ARG A 209 -9.04 -7.71 -5.67
N LEU A 210 -10.22 -8.30 -5.59
CA LEU A 210 -10.47 -9.49 -4.79
C LEU A 210 -11.28 -10.51 -5.58
N LEU A 211 -11.03 -11.79 -5.29
CA LEU A 211 -11.88 -12.89 -5.73
C LEU A 211 -12.75 -13.32 -4.57
N LEU A 212 -14.05 -13.06 -4.67
CA LEU A 212 -15.03 -13.64 -3.76
C LEU A 212 -15.30 -15.09 -4.16
N TRP A 213 -15.71 -15.88 -3.17
CA TRP A 213 -16.20 -17.23 -3.45
C TRP A 213 -17.31 -17.20 -4.50
N ASP A 214 -17.19 -18.05 -5.51
CA ASP A 214 -18.10 -18.10 -6.66
C ASP A 214 -18.41 -19.53 -7.15
N CYS A 215 -18.04 -20.58 -6.39
CA CYS A 215 -18.37 -21.97 -6.74
C CYS A 215 -19.88 -22.28 -6.64
N ASP A 216 -20.68 -21.38 -6.07
CA ASP A 216 -22.15 -21.42 -6.11
C ASP A 216 -22.71 -19.99 -6.26
N ASP A 217 -24.04 -19.86 -6.30
CA ASP A 217 -24.73 -18.60 -6.61
C ASP A 217 -24.83 -17.59 -5.47
N ARG A 218 -24.06 -17.78 -4.39
CA ARG A 218 -24.08 -16.82 -3.28
C ARG A 218 -23.46 -15.48 -3.69
N THR A 219 -23.93 -14.43 -3.04
CA THR A 219 -23.45 -13.08 -3.22
C THR A 219 -23.11 -12.47 -1.86
N TYR A 220 -22.19 -11.52 -1.87
CA TYR A 220 -21.68 -10.85 -0.69
C TYR A 220 -21.93 -9.35 -0.73
N SER A 221 -22.07 -8.77 0.45
CA SER A 221 -21.93 -7.32 0.67
C SER A 221 -20.80 -7.11 1.67
N PHE A 222 -19.98 -6.09 1.47
CA PHE A 222 -18.78 -5.85 2.27
C PHE A 222 -18.30 -4.41 2.13
N TYR A 223 -17.30 -4.04 2.93
CA TYR A 223 -16.52 -2.82 2.74
C TYR A 223 -15.04 -3.11 2.95
N ILE A 224 -14.19 -2.24 2.43
CA ILE A 224 -12.73 -2.31 2.59
C ILE A 224 -12.23 -1.01 3.20
N GLU A 225 -11.42 -1.13 4.24
CA GLU A 225 -10.71 -0.02 4.86
C GLU A 225 -9.20 -0.20 4.71
N THR A 226 -8.49 0.92 4.61
CA THR A 226 -7.02 0.93 4.63
C THR A 226 -6.51 1.73 5.82
N SER A 227 -5.35 1.35 6.34
CA SER A 227 -4.67 2.06 7.42
C SER A 227 -3.16 2.05 7.25
N THR A 228 -2.48 3.04 7.84
CA THR A 228 -1.02 3.07 7.99
C THR A 228 -0.57 2.61 9.37
N ASN A 229 -1.47 2.51 10.35
CA ASN A 229 -1.12 2.33 11.77
C ASN A 229 -2.08 1.43 12.56
N GLN A 230 -3.03 0.76 11.89
CA GLN A 230 -4.01 -0.14 12.50
C GLN A 230 -4.97 0.54 13.51
N LYS A 231 -4.92 1.87 13.64
CA LYS A 231 -5.77 2.68 14.54
C LYS A 231 -6.70 3.58 13.75
N ASP A 232 -6.13 4.34 12.83
CA ASP A 232 -6.85 5.25 11.95
C ASP A 232 -7.19 4.51 10.67
N TRP A 233 -8.49 4.33 10.43
CA TRP A 233 -9.01 3.59 9.29
C TRP A 233 -9.72 4.53 8.34
N THR A 234 -9.56 4.30 7.04
CA THR A 234 -10.37 4.98 6.04
C THR A 234 -10.99 3.96 5.12
N MET A 235 -12.32 3.95 5.08
CA MET A 235 -13.08 3.19 4.10
C MET A 235 -12.75 3.69 2.70
N VAL A 236 -12.22 2.80 1.86
CA VAL A 236 -11.88 3.09 0.47
C VAL A 236 -12.91 2.50 -0.49
N ILE A 237 -13.56 1.40 -0.10
CA ILE A 237 -14.61 0.72 -0.87
C ILE A 237 -15.81 0.46 0.04
N ASP A 238 -17.00 0.80 -0.43
CA ASP A 238 -18.27 0.50 0.25
C ASP A 238 -19.22 -0.23 -0.71
N LYS A 239 -19.37 -1.54 -0.52
CA LYS A 239 -20.30 -2.41 -1.27
C LYS A 239 -21.35 -3.01 -0.33
N ARG A 240 -21.73 -2.32 0.75
CA ARG A 240 -22.69 -2.83 1.74
C ARG A 240 -24.10 -2.99 1.19
N ASP A 241 -24.44 -2.25 0.15
CA ASP A 241 -25.75 -2.27 -0.52
C ASP A 241 -25.73 -3.01 -1.87
N GLU A 242 -24.62 -3.68 -2.18
CA GLU A 242 -24.44 -4.41 -3.43
C GLU A 242 -24.45 -5.94 -3.23
N GLN A 243 -24.71 -6.67 -4.31
CA GLN A 243 -24.61 -8.14 -4.37
C GLN A 243 -23.40 -8.53 -5.23
N ALA A 244 -22.23 -8.60 -4.60
CA ALA A 244 -20.97 -8.90 -5.27
C ALA A 244 -20.68 -10.41 -5.29
N ARG A 245 -20.03 -10.90 -6.35
CA ARG A 245 -19.60 -12.30 -6.52
C ARG A 245 -18.37 -12.35 -7.43
N SER A 246 -17.55 -13.39 -7.31
CA SER A 246 -16.36 -13.58 -8.14
C SER A 246 -15.38 -12.40 -8.07
N TRP A 247 -14.63 -12.14 -9.13
CA TRP A 247 -13.68 -11.04 -9.22
C TRP A 247 -14.34 -9.68 -9.10
N GLN A 248 -13.78 -8.83 -8.24
CA GLN A 248 -14.18 -7.46 -8.03
C GLN A 248 -12.94 -6.57 -8.13
N ASN A 249 -12.92 -5.66 -9.10
CA ASN A 249 -11.85 -4.68 -9.30
C ASN A 249 -12.26 -3.33 -8.74
N PHE A 250 -11.32 -2.61 -8.14
CA PHE A 250 -11.60 -1.28 -7.60
C PHE A 250 -10.47 -0.29 -7.85
N THR A 251 -10.88 0.96 -8.09
CA THR A 251 -10.03 2.17 -8.01
C THR A 251 -10.51 3.02 -6.83
N PHE A 252 -9.57 3.65 -6.14
CA PHE A 252 -9.83 4.64 -5.10
C PHE A 252 -8.74 5.72 -5.12
N THR A 253 -8.95 6.85 -4.44
CA THR A 253 -7.95 7.90 -4.33
C THR A 253 -6.66 7.36 -3.73
N ALA A 254 -5.59 7.35 -4.55
CA ALA A 254 -4.31 6.78 -4.18
C ALA A 254 -3.78 7.35 -2.85
N ARG A 255 -3.25 6.47 -2.00
CA ARG A 255 -2.85 6.80 -0.63
C ARG A 255 -1.83 5.84 -0.05
N PRO A 256 -1.14 6.22 1.03
CA PRO A 256 -0.34 5.32 1.83
C PRO A 256 -1.17 4.20 2.46
N VAL A 257 -0.75 2.95 2.30
CA VAL A 257 -1.38 1.76 2.87
C VAL A 257 -0.32 0.84 3.45
N VAL A 258 -0.52 0.44 4.71
CA VAL A 258 0.24 -0.64 5.38
C VAL A 258 -0.68 -1.82 5.69
N PHE A 259 -1.94 -1.54 6.04
CA PHE A 259 -2.96 -2.52 6.40
C PHE A 259 -4.19 -2.38 5.51
N ILE A 260 -4.78 -3.51 5.15
CA ILE A 260 -6.04 -3.61 4.42
C ILE A 260 -6.98 -4.46 5.28
N ARG A 261 -8.13 -3.92 5.63
CA ARG A 261 -9.18 -4.62 6.37
C ARG A 261 -10.37 -4.84 5.43
N ILE A 262 -10.79 -6.08 5.28
CA ILE A 262 -11.97 -6.48 4.51
C ILE A 262 -13.01 -7.00 5.50
N VAL A 263 -14.20 -6.41 5.47
CA VAL A 263 -15.30 -6.78 6.39
C VAL A 263 -16.54 -7.10 5.58
N GLY A 264 -16.91 -8.38 5.57
CA GLY A 264 -18.20 -8.84 5.10
C GLY A 264 -19.34 -8.39 6.01
N THR A 265 -20.41 -7.90 5.39
CA THR A 265 -21.65 -7.49 6.07
C THR A 265 -22.85 -8.36 5.70
N ARG A 266 -22.81 -9.02 4.54
CA ARG A 266 -23.85 -9.95 4.09
C ARG A 266 -23.24 -11.09 3.28
N ASN A 267 -23.84 -12.27 3.40
CA ASN A 267 -23.71 -13.40 2.49
C ASN A 267 -25.11 -14.01 2.35
N THR A 268 -25.57 -14.29 1.13
CA THR A 268 -26.91 -14.84 0.88
C THR A 268 -27.07 -16.31 1.25
N ALA A 269 -25.98 -17.04 1.48
CA ALA A 269 -26.01 -18.47 1.80
C ALA A 269 -25.84 -18.80 3.29
N ASN A 270 -25.04 -18.03 4.04
CA ASN A 270 -24.75 -18.28 5.45
C ASN A 270 -24.10 -17.06 6.14
N GLU A 271 -23.67 -17.22 7.39
CA GLU A 271 -23.09 -16.14 8.22
C GLU A 271 -21.56 -16.00 8.12
N ILE A 272 -20.94 -16.49 7.03
CA ILE A 272 -19.48 -16.45 6.84
C ILE A 272 -19.13 -15.67 5.57
N PHE A 273 -18.26 -14.67 5.68
CA PHE A 273 -17.67 -13.99 4.52
C PHE A 273 -16.47 -14.77 4.00
N HIS A 274 -16.39 -15.01 2.70
CA HIS A 274 -15.31 -15.79 2.08
C HIS A 274 -14.60 -14.95 1.02
N CYS A 275 -13.27 -14.90 1.10
CA CYS A 275 -12.40 -14.24 0.14
C CYS A 275 -11.30 -15.22 -0.29
N VAL A 276 -11.24 -15.50 -1.58
CA VAL A 276 -10.32 -16.48 -2.18
C VAL A 276 -8.96 -15.83 -2.41
N HIS A 277 -8.94 -14.62 -2.98
CA HIS A 277 -7.69 -13.96 -3.38
C HIS A 277 -7.74 -12.45 -3.19
N LEU A 278 -6.59 -11.85 -2.93
CA LEU A 278 -6.40 -10.40 -2.88
C LEU A 278 -5.19 -10.00 -3.71
N GLU A 279 -5.36 -8.99 -4.54
CA GLU A 279 -4.25 -8.26 -5.17
C GLU A 279 -4.31 -6.79 -4.81
N CYS A 280 -3.17 -6.22 -4.47
CA CYS A 280 -3.03 -4.79 -4.22
C CYS A 280 -1.64 -4.35 -4.68
N PRO A 281 -1.51 -3.52 -5.73
CA PRO A 281 -2.56 -3.06 -6.65
C PRO A 281 -3.20 -4.20 -7.47
N SER A 282 -4.30 -3.90 -8.17
CA SER A 282 -4.90 -4.83 -9.14
C SER A 282 -3.97 -5.04 -10.32
N GLU A 283 -3.78 -6.30 -10.75
CA GLU A 283 -3.02 -6.66 -11.95
C GLU A 283 -3.91 -7.12 -13.11
N ASP A 284 -5.23 -6.91 -13.02
CA ASP A 284 -6.15 -7.27 -14.10
C ASP A 284 -5.84 -6.50 -15.40
N PRO A 285 -5.46 -7.18 -16.51
CA PRO A 285 -5.03 -6.49 -17.73
C PRO A 285 -6.09 -5.56 -18.31
N ASN A 286 -7.35 -6.01 -18.32
CA ASN A 286 -8.47 -5.23 -18.87
C ASN A 286 -8.73 -3.98 -18.03
N PHE A 287 -8.76 -4.14 -16.71
CA PHE A 287 -8.87 -3.02 -15.78
C PHE A 287 -7.72 -2.01 -15.94
N LEU A 288 -6.47 -2.49 -16.05
CA LEU A 288 -5.31 -1.63 -16.26
C LEU A 288 -5.38 -0.85 -17.57
N LEU A 289 -5.86 -1.46 -18.66
CA LEU A 289 -6.06 -0.78 -19.93
C LEU A 289 -7.07 0.37 -19.80
N ILE A 290 -8.24 0.10 -19.19
CA ILE A 290 -9.30 1.08 -18.98
C ILE A 290 -8.79 2.24 -18.12
N GLU A 291 -8.10 1.97 -17.02
CA GLU A 291 -7.59 3.01 -16.12
C GLU A 291 -6.49 3.86 -16.77
N ASN A 292 -5.62 3.25 -17.57
CA ASN A 292 -4.60 4.00 -18.33
C ASN A 292 -5.23 4.92 -19.37
N GLU A 293 -6.31 4.50 -20.03
CA GLU A 293 -7.04 5.33 -20.99
C GLU A 293 -7.75 6.51 -20.31
N LYS A 294 -8.42 6.28 -19.18
CA LYS A 294 -9.01 7.35 -18.36
C LYS A 294 -7.97 8.37 -17.93
N GLN A 295 -6.77 7.93 -17.53
CA GLN A 295 -5.67 8.82 -17.16
C GLN A 295 -5.21 9.67 -18.34
N ARG A 296 -5.02 9.08 -19.52
CA ARG A 296 -4.66 9.81 -20.75
C ARG A 296 -5.70 10.88 -21.10
N ILE A 297 -6.99 10.52 -21.11
CA ILE A 297 -8.07 11.47 -21.40
C ILE A 297 -8.09 12.61 -20.36
N ALA A 298 -7.86 12.31 -19.09
CA ALA A 298 -7.81 13.33 -18.04
C ALA A 298 -6.60 14.27 -18.18
N GLU A 299 -5.45 13.75 -18.62
CA GLU A 299 -4.26 14.55 -18.92
C GLU A 299 -4.49 15.45 -20.13
N ASP A 300 -5.08 14.94 -21.21
CA ASP A 300 -5.41 15.71 -22.41
C ASP A 300 -6.39 16.84 -22.08
N LYS A 301 -7.44 16.56 -21.28
CA LYS A 301 -8.39 17.58 -20.79
C LYS A 301 -7.71 18.66 -19.93
N LYS A 302 -6.70 18.30 -19.13
CA LYS A 302 -5.93 19.28 -18.33
C LYS A 302 -5.06 20.17 -19.22
N GLN A 303 -4.46 19.61 -20.27
CA GLN A 303 -3.64 20.37 -21.23
C GLN A 303 -4.49 21.32 -22.08
N LEU A 304 -5.69 20.91 -22.49
CA LEU A 304 -6.65 21.79 -23.17
C LEU A 304 -7.05 22.98 -22.29
N LYS A 305 -7.37 22.75 -21.01
CA LYS A 305 -7.71 23.82 -20.06
C LYS A 305 -6.54 24.75 -19.68
N SER A 306 -5.29 24.30 -19.81
CA SER A 306 -4.12 25.18 -19.60
C SER A 306 -3.86 26.09 -20.80
N ASN A 307 -4.21 25.66 -22.02
CA ASN A 307 -4.00 26.43 -23.24
C ASN A 307 -5.04 27.58 -23.40
N ASP A 308 -6.21 27.47 -22.78
CA ASP A 308 -7.22 28.55 -22.77
C ASP A 308 -6.92 29.69 -21.78
N ASN A 309 -5.87 29.55 -20.94
CA ASN A 309 -5.49 30.54 -19.92
C ASN A 309 -4.23 31.36 -20.27
N GLU A 310 -3.74 31.30 -21.52
CA GLU A 310 -2.75 32.29 -21.99
C GLU A 310 -3.45 33.62 -22.32
N PRO A 311 -2.99 34.79 -21.81
CA PRO A 311 -3.57 36.07 -22.16
C PRO A 311 -3.14 36.47 -23.58
N GLY A 312 -3.89 36.00 -24.57
CA GLY A 312 -3.86 36.50 -25.93
C GLY A 312 -4.50 37.88 -26.03
N THR A 313 -3.81 38.79 -26.69
CA THR A 313 -4.13 40.21 -26.81
C THR A 313 -5.46 40.44 -27.52
N SER A 314 -6.18 41.46 -27.05
CA SER A 314 -7.50 41.95 -27.48
C SER A 314 -7.80 41.96 -28.99
N SER A 315 -8.99 41.49 -29.37
CA SER A 315 -9.90 42.29 -30.21
C SER A 315 -11.36 41.82 -30.04
N GLU A 316 -12.24 42.81 -29.82
CA GLU A 316 -13.68 42.68 -29.65
C GLU A 316 -14.37 42.24 -30.95
N THR A 317 -15.42 41.41 -30.85
CA THR A 317 -16.79 41.78 -31.30
C THR A 317 -17.83 40.69 -31.00
N GLY A 318 -18.88 41.07 -30.26
CA GLY A 318 -20.29 40.82 -30.58
C GLY A 318 -20.87 39.40 -30.68
N GLY A 319 -21.49 38.94 -29.58
CA GLY A 319 -22.89 38.47 -29.53
C GLY A 319 -23.27 37.11 -30.14
N ASN A 320 -23.60 36.14 -29.28
CA ASN A 320 -24.98 35.62 -29.14
C ASN A 320 -25.08 34.59 -28.00
N LYS A 321 -26.20 34.63 -27.27
CA LYS A 321 -26.61 33.60 -26.31
C LYS A 321 -27.29 32.46 -27.06
N SER A 322 -26.83 31.24 -26.85
CA SER A 322 -27.66 30.03 -26.97
C SER A 322 -27.24 29.02 -25.91
N SER A 323 -28.25 28.45 -25.28
CA SER A 323 -28.24 27.39 -24.29
C SER A 323 -27.67 26.09 -24.84
N GLU A 324 -26.73 25.47 -24.12
CA GLU A 324 -26.34 24.07 -24.33
C GLU A 324 -26.64 23.27 -23.05
N GLU A 325 -27.48 22.26 -23.23
CA GLU A 325 -27.85 21.26 -22.25
C GLU A 325 -26.68 20.29 -21.99
N ARG A 326 -26.65 19.74 -20.77
CA ARG A 326 -25.69 18.74 -20.31
C ARG A 326 -25.80 17.44 -21.12
N GLU A 327 -24.80 17.13 -21.92
CA GLU A 327 -24.46 15.78 -22.39
C GLU A 327 -23.29 15.24 -21.55
N GLU A 328 -23.59 14.74 -20.35
CA GLU A 328 -22.59 14.07 -19.49
C GLU A 328 -22.97 12.59 -19.24
N SER A 329 -24.12 12.12 -19.73
CA SER A 329 -24.68 10.79 -19.43
C SER A 329 -24.66 9.78 -20.60
N THR A 330 -24.34 10.19 -21.83
CA THR A 330 -24.40 9.31 -23.01
C THR A 330 -23.10 8.54 -23.26
N VAL A 331 -21.94 9.08 -22.84
CA VAL A 331 -20.63 8.47 -23.11
C VAL A 331 -20.39 7.22 -22.25
N GLU A 332 -20.92 7.16 -21.02
CA GLU A 332 -20.79 5.98 -20.15
C GLU A 332 -21.63 4.79 -20.65
N GLU A 333 -22.82 5.04 -21.21
CA GLU A 333 -23.67 4.00 -21.79
C GLU A 333 -23.14 3.50 -23.14
N ASP A 334 -22.64 4.40 -24.02
CA ASP A 334 -22.14 4.01 -25.33
C ASP A 334 -20.87 3.13 -25.28
N ILE A 335 -20.03 3.31 -24.25
CA ILE A 335 -18.86 2.44 -24.03
C ILE A 335 -19.32 1.07 -23.52
N LEU A 336 -20.27 1.00 -22.60
CA LEU A 336 -20.78 -0.27 -22.06
C LEU A 336 -21.44 -1.13 -23.16
N VAL A 337 -22.24 -0.51 -24.03
CA VAL A 337 -23.01 -1.18 -25.09
C VAL A 337 -22.12 -1.72 -26.22
N GLN A 338 -20.98 -1.07 -26.51
CA GLN A 338 -20.04 -1.60 -27.51
C GLN A 338 -19.31 -2.87 -27.02
N PHE A 339 -19.12 -3.05 -25.71
CA PHE A 339 -18.44 -4.23 -25.17
C PHE A 339 -19.37 -5.43 -24.91
N GLU A 340 -20.65 -5.22 -24.57
CA GLU A 340 -21.63 -6.32 -24.48
C GLU A 340 -21.85 -7.01 -25.84
N ASN A 341 -21.72 -6.28 -26.95
CA ASN A 341 -21.84 -6.86 -28.29
C ASN A 341 -20.60 -7.65 -28.72
N ASN A 342 -19.42 -7.39 -28.11
CA ASN A 342 -18.19 -8.12 -28.43
C ASN A 342 -17.98 -9.39 -27.58
N SER A 343 -18.73 -9.59 -26.49
CA SER A 343 -18.64 -10.79 -25.65
C SER A 343 -19.57 -11.93 -26.09
N LEU A 344 -20.47 -11.68 -27.05
CA LEU A 344 -21.43 -12.66 -27.56
C LEU A 344 -20.92 -13.48 -28.78
N ASP A 345 -19.74 -13.14 -29.34
CA ASP A 345 -19.25 -13.76 -30.59
C ASP A 345 -18.13 -14.81 -30.40
N GLU A 346 -17.81 -15.20 -29.16
CA GLU A 346 -16.93 -16.35 -28.88
C GLU A 346 -17.72 -17.54 -28.33
N SER A 347 -18.60 -18.11 -29.17
CA SER A 347 -19.02 -19.51 -29.02
C SER A 347 -19.21 -20.17 -30.39
N ASN A 348 -18.19 -20.93 -30.80
CA ASN A 348 -18.30 -22.03 -31.75
C ASN A 348 -17.26 -23.11 -31.42
#